data_AF-A0A644ZBN3-F1
#
_entry.id   AF-A0A644ZBN3-F1
#
_cell.length_a   1.000
_cell.length_b   1.000
_cell.length_c   1.000
_cell.angle_alpha   90.00
_cell.angle_beta   90.00
_cell.angle_gamma   90.00
#
_symmetry.space_group_name_H-M   'P 1'
#
loop_
_entity.id
_entity.type
_entity.pdbx_description
1 polymer ?
#
loop_
_entity_poly.entity_id
_entity_poly.type
_entity_poly.pdbx_seq_one_letter_code
_entity_poly.pdbx_strand_id
1 'polypeptide(L)'
;MITKEIGFSLWQRSFYDHIIRNDNEYKKICQYIEESPLNGMMMSYMWTISSVYAIKYKFLEDKKVQTKSVFILCVFLVLTMILGSCVPVSMITETETISETETDTLAITDTEAETDTTEIVVKTTGEKEKNSMYVFETPKFEKTSYSASTPEYLKALWLSQFDLASVYKNGSAQRSSDDFEALMGIILDNAVENGFNAVIIQVRPYADSFYPSELYPMSDFISGMFGREIKYDPFARIVKLAKARGLSVHAWINPLRGMTEEQIKLVPNSYPIKKWYNDPQRKGKYIVYVNDRWYLNPAYGEVRGLIAAGAAEIVSKYNVDGVHMDDYFYPTTSSDFDYSAYAAYKSENGYIALDNYRREMLSQTVSGIYKAVKDINPSALFGISPAGEINTVYNSHYADVYRWCSEPGFVDYICPQVYFGMEHDTCDFEKVSKIWLDTVKLDSIRLFIGMSLGKAKSEVDNYAGSGKYEWRDNKDVLKRCFDYISGVKRCSGVVYFCYQYFYDPLTGVEVSATKTERENLFPI
;
A
#
# COMPACT_ATOMS: atom_id res chain seq x y z
N MET A 1 -0.51 42.46 5.49
CA MET A 1 -1.95 42.22 5.27
C MET A 1 -2.12 40.75 4.96
N ILE A 2 -2.81 40.02 5.84
CA ILE A 2 -3.23 38.63 5.66
C ILE A 2 -4.62 38.69 5.05
N THR A 3 -4.88 38.00 3.95
CA THR A 3 -6.25 37.73 3.50
C THR A 3 -6.54 36.25 3.70
N LYS A 4 -7.47 35.99 4.62
CA LYS A 4 -8.22 34.73 4.74
C LYS A 4 -8.96 34.49 3.43
N GLU A 5 -8.50 33.52 2.68
CA GLU A 5 -9.27 32.47 1.99
C GLU A 5 -8.29 31.79 1.03
N ILE A 6 -8.34 30.45 0.98
CA ILE A 6 -7.45 29.55 0.24
C ILE A 6 -6.00 29.47 0.78
N GLY A 7 -5.76 28.52 1.69
CA GLY A 7 -4.45 28.23 2.26
C GLY A 7 -3.55 27.41 1.35
N PHE A 8 -2.83 28.06 0.45
CA PHE A 8 -1.65 27.47 -0.21
C PHE A 8 -0.46 28.44 -0.20
N SER A 9 0.72 27.89 0.09
CA SER A 9 2.02 28.54 -0.14
C SER A 9 2.30 28.59 -1.64
N LEU A 10 2.74 29.76 -2.14
CA LEU A 10 3.06 30.00 -3.55
C LEU A 10 4.44 29.45 -3.97
N TRP A 11 5.05 28.58 -3.16
CA TRP A 11 6.43 28.15 -3.35
C TRP A 11 6.58 26.65 -3.17
N GLN A 12 6.22 25.89 -4.22
CA GLN A 12 6.67 24.50 -4.44
C GLN A 12 6.18 24.02 -5.82
N ARG A 13 7.06 24.04 -6.83
CA ARG A 13 6.93 23.22 -8.04
C ARG A 13 8.32 22.75 -8.50
N SER A 14 8.33 21.56 -9.10
CA SER A 14 9.45 20.62 -9.32
C SER A 14 10.67 21.19 -10.09
N PHE A 15 11.83 20.55 -9.89
CA PHE A 15 13.16 20.83 -10.47
C PHE A 15 13.21 20.80 -12.02
N TYR A 16 12.14 20.40 -12.72
CA TYR A 16 12.07 20.33 -14.18
C TYR A 16 11.18 21.39 -14.85
N ASP A 17 10.54 22.29 -14.09
CA ASP A 17 9.76 23.38 -14.66
C ASP A 17 10.66 24.60 -14.95
N HIS A 18 11.26 24.66 -16.14
CA HIS A 18 11.76 25.94 -16.66
C HIS A 18 10.57 26.85 -16.96
N ILE A 19 10.23 27.72 -15.99
CA ILE A 19 9.20 28.75 -16.18
C ILE A 19 9.71 29.72 -17.25
N ILE A 20 8.95 29.86 -18.33
CA ILE A 20 9.13 30.91 -19.34
C ILE A 20 8.59 32.21 -18.76
N ARG A 21 9.48 33.11 -18.36
CA ARG A 21 9.12 34.32 -17.59
C ARG A 21 8.81 35.52 -18.47
N ASN A 22 9.16 35.46 -19.77
CA ASN A 22 8.89 36.50 -20.75
C ASN A 22 9.10 36.00 -22.19
N ASP A 23 8.66 36.81 -23.16
CA ASP A 23 8.73 36.51 -24.60
C ASP A 23 10.16 36.24 -25.12
N ASN A 24 11.18 36.78 -24.47
CA ASN A 24 12.56 36.59 -24.90
C ASN A 24 13.09 35.21 -24.48
N GLU A 25 12.66 34.70 -23.32
CA GLU A 25 12.95 33.36 -22.84
C GLU A 25 12.19 32.29 -23.64
N TYR A 26 10.94 32.60 -24.03
CA TYR A 26 10.15 31.79 -24.96
C TYR A 26 10.89 31.59 -26.28
N LYS A 27 11.34 32.69 -26.90
CA LYS A 27 12.05 32.65 -28.19
C LYS A 27 13.36 31.87 -28.13
N LYS A 28 14.10 31.97 -27.02
CA LYS A 28 15.34 31.19 -26.82
C LYS A 28 15.09 29.69 -26.70
N ILE A 29 13.99 29.28 -26.05
CA ILE A 29 13.61 27.88 -25.94
C ILE A 29 13.13 27.35 -27.29
N CYS A 30 12.33 28.12 -28.04
CA CYS A 30 11.94 27.77 -29.41
C CYS A 30 13.15 27.59 -30.31
N GLN A 31 14.11 28.52 -30.25
CA GLN A 31 15.35 28.45 -31.02
C GLN A 31 16.21 27.25 -30.63
N TYR A 32 16.32 26.94 -29.33
CA TYR A 32 16.99 25.73 -28.84
C TYR A 32 16.35 24.43 -29.35
N ILE A 33 15.02 24.39 -29.44
CA ILE A 33 14.29 23.23 -30.00
C ILE A 33 14.54 23.10 -31.50
N GLU A 34 14.51 24.22 -32.24
CA GLU A 34 14.76 24.23 -33.69
C GLU A 34 16.20 23.85 -34.05
N GLU A 35 17.17 24.29 -33.26
CA GLU A 35 18.60 24.05 -33.48
C GLU A 35 19.11 22.75 -32.84
N SER A 36 18.27 22.04 -32.06
CA SER A 36 18.67 20.78 -31.41
C SER A 36 18.85 19.65 -32.44
N PRO A 37 19.98 18.93 -32.42
CA PRO A 37 20.25 17.83 -33.35
C PRO A 37 19.30 16.62 -33.17
N LEU A 38 18.42 16.63 -32.17
CA LEU A 38 17.39 15.60 -31.92
C LEU A 38 16.11 15.80 -32.76
N ASN A 39 15.92 16.95 -33.41
CA ASN A 39 14.70 17.24 -34.19
C ASN A 39 14.50 16.28 -35.39
N GLY A 40 15.59 15.73 -35.93
CA GLY A 40 15.53 14.72 -36.99
C GLY A 40 15.02 13.34 -36.55
N MET A 41 15.12 13.02 -35.26
CA MET A 41 14.77 11.68 -34.73
C MET A 41 13.29 11.57 -34.35
N MET A 42 12.65 12.69 -34.01
CA MET A 42 11.26 12.72 -33.56
C MET A 42 10.25 12.73 -34.73
N MET A 43 10.66 13.25 -35.90
CA MET A 43 9.86 13.25 -37.13
C MET A 43 9.67 11.85 -37.76
N SER A 44 10.61 10.91 -37.59
CA SER A 44 10.45 9.54 -38.11
C SER A 44 9.41 8.73 -37.31
N TYR A 45 9.33 8.96 -36.00
CA TYR A 45 8.34 8.33 -35.13
C TYR A 45 6.91 8.85 -35.39
N MET A 46 6.75 10.14 -35.70
CA MET A 46 5.43 10.71 -36.02
C MET A 46 4.91 10.29 -37.40
N TRP A 47 5.78 10.11 -38.40
CA TRP A 47 5.38 9.63 -39.73
C TRP A 47 4.85 8.19 -39.72
N THR A 48 5.39 7.34 -38.84
CA THR A 48 4.97 5.94 -38.73
C THR A 48 3.57 5.81 -38.12
N ILE A 49 3.19 6.73 -37.21
CA ILE A 49 1.87 6.75 -36.56
C ILE A 49 0.80 7.37 -37.49
N SER A 50 1.13 8.41 -38.27
CA SER A 50 0.18 9.00 -39.23
C SER A 50 -0.13 8.07 -40.42
N SER A 51 0.81 7.21 -40.81
CA SER A 51 0.61 6.24 -41.91
C SER A 51 -0.38 5.12 -41.56
N VAL A 52 -0.48 4.75 -40.28
CA VAL A 52 -1.42 3.72 -39.79
C VAL A 52 -2.85 4.26 -39.62
N TYR A 53 -3.00 5.57 -39.37
CA TYR A 53 -4.32 6.21 -39.24
C TYR A 53 -4.91 6.70 -40.58
N ALA A 54 -4.07 7.07 -41.56
CA ALA A 54 -4.53 7.59 -42.86
C ALA A 54 -5.14 6.53 -43.80
N ILE A 55 -4.78 5.25 -43.63
CA ILE A 55 -5.38 4.15 -44.42
C ILE A 55 -6.80 3.79 -43.91
N LYS A 56 -7.13 4.15 -42.66
CA LYS A 56 -8.41 3.82 -42.04
C LYS A 56 -9.54 4.82 -42.35
N TYR A 57 -9.21 6.05 -42.70
CA TYR A 57 -10.20 7.09 -43.02
C TYR A 57 -10.58 7.16 -44.51
N LYS A 58 -9.72 6.66 -45.42
CA LYS A 58 -9.99 6.74 -46.87
C LYS A 58 -10.83 5.58 -47.43
N PHE A 59 -11.14 4.57 -46.62
CA PHE A 59 -11.96 3.42 -47.03
C PHE A 59 -13.42 3.50 -46.54
N LEU A 60 -13.79 4.54 -45.79
CA LEU A 60 -15.12 4.70 -45.19
C LEU A 60 -15.94 5.88 -45.76
N GLU A 61 -15.40 6.64 -46.72
CA GLU A 61 -16.16 7.70 -47.42
C GLU A 61 -16.84 7.24 -48.72
N ASP A 62 -16.44 6.09 -49.29
CA ASP A 62 -17.05 5.54 -50.50
C ASP A 62 -17.86 4.28 -50.19
N LYS A 63 -19.07 4.46 -49.65
CA LYS A 63 -20.32 3.77 -50.05
C LYS A 63 -21.44 4.00 -49.03
N LYS A 64 -22.49 4.69 -49.47
CA LYS A 64 -23.82 4.70 -48.85
C LYS A 64 -24.38 3.27 -48.82
N VAL A 65 -24.46 2.62 -47.66
CA VAL A 65 -25.42 1.51 -47.42
C VAL A 65 -25.87 1.53 -45.96
N GLN A 66 -27.18 1.57 -45.76
CA GLN A 66 -27.86 1.41 -44.48
C GLN A 66 -27.88 -0.05 -44.02
N THR A 67 -28.01 -0.21 -42.69
CA THR A 67 -28.62 -1.33 -41.94
C THR A 67 -27.86 -2.65 -41.71
N LYS A 68 -27.67 -2.91 -40.41
CA LYS A 68 -27.65 -4.18 -39.63
C LYS A 68 -26.62 -5.26 -39.99
N SER A 69 -25.93 -5.73 -38.93
CA SER A 69 -25.08 -6.94 -38.83
C SER A 69 -23.61 -6.81 -39.24
N VAL A 70 -22.78 -6.24 -38.35
CA VAL A 70 -21.31 -6.51 -38.29
C VAL A 70 -20.85 -6.54 -36.83
N PHE A 71 -21.43 -7.45 -36.06
CA PHE A 71 -20.81 -8.05 -34.87
C PHE A 71 -20.58 -9.50 -35.27
N ILE A 72 -19.41 -10.08 -34.98
CA ILE A 72 -18.87 -11.35 -35.53
C ILE A 72 -17.97 -11.12 -36.76
N LEU A 73 -16.80 -10.50 -36.55
CA LEU A 73 -15.58 -10.86 -37.29
C LEU A 73 -14.27 -10.39 -36.61
N CYS A 74 -14.32 -9.77 -35.41
CA CYS A 74 -13.12 -9.35 -34.67
C CYS A 74 -12.71 -10.31 -33.54
N VAL A 75 -13.44 -11.40 -33.31
CA VAL A 75 -13.13 -12.36 -32.22
C VAL A 75 -12.19 -13.49 -32.67
N PHE A 76 -11.92 -13.65 -33.97
CA PHE A 76 -11.09 -14.76 -34.48
C PHE A 76 -9.62 -14.43 -34.81
N LEU A 77 -9.19 -13.17 -34.69
CA LEU A 77 -7.84 -12.74 -35.11
C LEU A 77 -6.88 -12.38 -33.97
N VAL A 78 -7.31 -12.53 -32.70
CA VAL A 78 -6.46 -12.27 -31.52
C VAL A 78 -6.09 -13.55 -30.77
N LEU A 79 -6.65 -14.71 -31.14
CA LEU A 79 -6.41 -15.99 -30.44
C LEU A 79 -5.32 -16.90 -31.05
N THR A 80 -4.55 -16.45 -32.04
CA THR A 80 -3.51 -17.27 -32.70
C THR A 80 -2.08 -16.75 -32.58
N MET A 81 -1.81 -15.80 -31.66
CA MET A 81 -0.44 -15.33 -31.37
C MET A 81 0.13 -15.75 -30.01
N ILE A 82 -0.54 -16.65 -29.28
CA ILE A 82 0.03 -17.27 -28.08
C ILE A 82 -0.13 -18.78 -28.25
N LEU A 83 0.99 -19.50 -28.16
CA LEU A 83 1.19 -20.96 -28.31
C LEU A 83 1.71 -21.41 -29.68
N GLY A 84 3.03 -21.25 -29.86
CA GLY A 84 3.81 -22.06 -30.79
C GLY A 84 4.97 -22.70 -30.04
N SER A 85 4.86 -23.97 -29.66
CA SER A 85 5.95 -24.96 -29.55
C SER A 85 5.39 -26.35 -29.23
N CYS A 86 5.83 -27.33 -30.03
CA CYS A 86 5.68 -28.79 -29.93
C CYS A 86 4.55 -29.47 -30.75
N VAL A 87 4.97 -30.56 -31.40
CA VAL A 87 4.46 -31.32 -32.58
C VAL A 87 4.06 -32.76 -32.09
N PRO A 88 3.45 -33.71 -32.86
CA PRO A 88 2.33 -33.73 -33.81
C PRO A 88 1.18 -34.74 -33.46
N VAL A 89 0.01 -34.51 -34.10
CA VAL A 89 -0.97 -35.43 -34.76
C VAL A 89 -1.11 -36.92 -34.37
N SER A 90 -2.33 -37.31 -33.98
CA SER A 90 -3.14 -38.44 -34.52
C SER A 90 -4.63 -38.20 -34.21
N MET A 91 -5.48 -37.91 -35.21
CA MET A 91 -6.45 -38.81 -35.87
C MET A 91 -7.31 -39.64 -34.89
N ILE A 92 -8.61 -39.32 -34.80
CA ILE A 92 -9.73 -40.22 -35.17
C ILE A 92 -11.09 -39.47 -35.02
N THR A 93 -11.85 -39.62 -36.08
CA THR A 93 -13.26 -39.34 -36.36
C THR A 93 -14.26 -39.78 -35.28
N GLU A 94 -15.34 -39.03 -35.07
CA GLU A 94 -16.70 -39.45 -35.50
C GLU A 94 -17.78 -38.40 -35.18
N THR A 95 -18.66 -38.28 -36.17
CA THR A 95 -19.95 -37.60 -36.24
C THR A 95 -20.99 -38.18 -35.27
N GLU A 96 -21.94 -37.38 -34.80
CA GLU A 96 -23.38 -37.67 -34.98
C GLU A 96 -24.32 -36.52 -34.59
N THR A 97 -25.50 -36.62 -35.20
CA THR A 97 -26.53 -35.63 -35.52
C THR A 97 -27.65 -35.49 -34.48
N ILE A 98 -28.16 -34.25 -34.37
CA ILE A 98 -29.56 -33.77 -34.29
C ILE A 98 -30.67 -34.73 -33.83
N SER A 99 -31.48 -34.30 -32.86
CA SER A 99 -32.96 -34.42 -32.92
C SER A 99 -33.67 -33.39 -32.02
N GLU A 100 -34.55 -32.60 -32.62
CA GLU A 100 -35.60 -31.79 -31.97
C GLU A 100 -36.75 -32.68 -31.45
N THR A 101 -37.44 -32.23 -30.40
CA THR A 101 -38.88 -32.50 -30.22
C THR A 101 -39.62 -31.30 -29.60
N GLU A 102 -40.67 -30.92 -30.31
CA GLU A 102 -41.89 -30.15 -30.00
C GLU A 102 -42.62 -30.63 -28.71
N THR A 103 -43.65 -30.03 -28.12
CA THR A 103 -44.41 -28.75 -28.13
C THR A 103 -45.42 -28.94 -26.98
N ASP A 104 -45.87 -27.89 -26.30
CA ASP A 104 -47.30 -27.83 -25.93
C ASP A 104 -47.74 -26.39 -25.61
N THR A 105 -48.79 -25.99 -26.34
CA THR A 105 -49.54 -24.73 -26.30
C THR A 105 -50.77 -24.85 -25.41
N LEU A 106 -51.14 -23.79 -24.68
CA LEU A 106 -52.54 -23.54 -24.30
C LEU A 106 -52.91 -22.04 -24.32
N ALA A 107 -53.76 -21.74 -25.31
CA ALA A 107 -54.85 -20.77 -25.48
C ALA A 107 -54.94 -19.43 -24.71
N ILE A 108 -55.31 -18.43 -25.53
CA ILE A 108 -55.64 -17.03 -25.30
C ILE A 108 -57.15 -16.87 -25.02
N THR A 109 -57.52 -15.88 -24.21
CA THR A 109 -58.80 -15.16 -24.35
C THR A 109 -58.58 -13.66 -24.15
N ASP A 110 -58.97 -12.88 -25.15
CA ASP A 110 -58.98 -11.42 -25.20
C ASP A 110 -60.13 -10.80 -24.40
N THR A 111 -59.91 -9.60 -23.85
CA THR A 111 -60.98 -8.61 -23.61
C THR A 111 -60.38 -7.21 -23.63
N GLU A 112 -60.96 -6.33 -24.45
CA GLU A 112 -60.50 -4.96 -24.70
C GLU A 112 -61.03 -3.94 -23.67
N ALA A 113 -60.13 -3.00 -23.34
CA ALA A 113 -60.27 -1.55 -23.12
C ALA A 113 -61.38 -0.95 -22.20
N GLU A 114 -60.91 -0.24 -21.18
CA GLU A 114 -61.51 1.04 -20.76
C GLU A 114 -60.41 2.03 -20.34
N THR A 115 -60.52 3.26 -20.82
CA THR A 115 -59.64 4.41 -20.60
C THR A 115 -59.95 5.09 -19.27
N ASP A 116 -58.93 5.39 -18.45
CA ASP A 116 -59.04 6.48 -17.49
C ASP A 116 -57.73 7.26 -17.34
N THR A 117 -57.83 8.56 -17.60
CA THR A 117 -56.77 9.56 -17.51
C THR A 117 -56.68 10.06 -16.08
N THR A 118 -55.55 9.84 -15.40
CA THR A 118 -55.22 10.55 -14.16
C THR A 118 -53.88 11.26 -14.28
N GLU A 119 -53.94 12.58 -14.11
CA GLU A 119 -52.82 13.52 -14.11
C GLU A 119 -51.80 13.17 -13.02
N ILE A 120 -50.57 12.82 -13.41
CA ILE A 120 -49.44 12.78 -12.48
C ILE A 120 -48.85 14.19 -12.41
N VAL A 121 -49.21 14.90 -11.34
CA VAL A 121 -48.57 16.15 -10.92
C VAL A 121 -47.13 15.84 -10.54
N VAL A 122 -46.19 16.20 -11.41
CA VAL A 122 -44.75 16.20 -11.12
C VAL A 122 -44.48 17.31 -10.10
N LYS A 123 -44.43 16.96 -8.81
CA LYS A 123 -43.79 17.80 -7.80
C LYS A 123 -42.28 17.67 -7.93
N THR A 124 -41.68 18.67 -8.57
CA THR A 124 -40.23 18.91 -8.57
C THR A 124 -39.82 19.39 -7.17
N THR A 125 -39.55 18.48 -6.25
CA THR A 125 -38.74 18.77 -5.06
C THR A 125 -37.30 18.41 -5.39
N GLY A 126 -36.59 19.36 -5.98
CA GLY A 126 -35.14 19.33 -6.05
C GLY A 126 -34.56 19.65 -4.67
N GLU A 127 -34.45 18.66 -3.79
CA GLU A 127 -33.54 18.74 -2.66
C GLU A 127 -32.12 18.46 -3.19
N LYS A 128 -31.34 19.55 -3.29
CA LYS A 128 -29.88 19.44 -3.35
C LYS A 128 -29.44 18.85 -2.01
N GLU A 129 -29.14 17.56 -1.98
CA GLU A 129 -28.32 16.99 -0.91
C GLU A 129 -26.99 17.74 -0.90
N LYS A 130 -26.86 18.67 0.06
CA LYS A 130 -25.54 19.08 0.52
C LYS A 130 -24.89 17.81 1.04
N ASN A 131 -23.80 17.42 0.42
CA ASN A 131 -22.90 16.37 0.89
C ASN A 131 -22.39 16.78 2.28
N SER A 132 -23.19 16.50 3.32
CA SER A 132 -22.73 16.56 4.69
C SER A 132 -21.69 15.45 4.78
N MET A 133 -20.42 15.85 4.88
CA MET A 133 -19.30 14.98 5.19
C MET A 133 -19.75 13.98 6.27
N TYR A 134 -20.12 12.77 5.87
CA TYR A 134 -20.56 11.75 6.82
C TYR A 134 -19.32 11.39 7.60
N VAL A 135 -19.21 11.91 8.81
CA VAL A 135 -18.06 11.66 9.68
C VAL A 135 -18.21 10.23 10.15
N PHE A 136 -17.21 9.39 9.88
CA PHE A 136 -17.12 8.08 10.54
C PHE A 136 -17.24 8.31 12.04
N GLU A 137 -18.33 7.83 12.65
CA GLU A 137 -18.56 7.92 14.08
C GLU A 137 -17.43 7.16 14.77
N THR A 138 -16.40 7.91 15.16
CA THR A 138 -15.18 7.36 15.71
C THR A 138 -15.46 7.05 17.17
N PRO A 139 -15.24 5.81 17.63
CA PRO A 139 -15.28 5.52 19.06
C PRO A 139 -14.36 6.49 19.80
N LYS A 140 -14.85 7.06 20.91
CA LYS A 140 -14.01 7.92 21.74
C LYS A 140 -13.07 7.02 22.55
N PHE A 141 -11.80 7.03 22.16
CA PHE A 141 -10.74 6.35 22.91
C PHE A 141 -10.21 7.26 24.02
N GLU A 142 -9.91 6.66 25.17
CA GLU A 142 -9.37 7.38 26.31
C GLU A 142 -7.90 7.74 26.08
N LYS A 143 -7.51 8.94 26.53
CA LYS A 143 -6.10 9.33 26.56
C LYS A 143 -5.35 8.47 27.56
N THR A 144 -4.12 8.11 27.24
CA THR A 144 -3.27 7.34 28.14
C THR A 144 -2.34 8.27 28.94
N SER A 145 -2.01 7.88 30.17
CA SER A 145 -0.96 8.50 30.96
C SER A 145 0.43 7.92 30.68
N TYR A 146 0.51 6.90 29.82
CA TYR A 146 1.78 6.26 29.45
C TYR A 146 2.67 7.22 28.66
N SER A 147 3.93 7.37 29.09
CA SER A 147 4.95 8.09 28.33
C SER A 147 5.79 7.12 27.53
N ALA A 148 5.85 7.31 26.21
CA ALA A 148 6.66 6.51 25.31
C ALA A 148 8.15 6.63 25.65
N SER A 149 8.83 5.48 25.68
CA SER A 149 10.27 5.36 25.79
C SER A 149 10.87 5.30 24.39
N THR A 150 11.46 6.40 23.94
CA THR A 150 12.10 6.47 22.62
C THR A 150 13.62 6.53 22.78
N PRO A 151 14.37 5.52 22.31
CA PRO A 151 15.83 5.57 22.30
C PRO A 151 16.37 6.75 21.46
N GLU A 152 17.50 7.33 21.88
CA GLU A 152 18.19 8.38 21.12
C GLU A 152 18.65 7.87 19.75
N TYR A 153 19.28 6.69 19.73
CA TYR A 153 19.58 5.93 18.52
C TYR A 153 18.75 4.63 18.50
N LEU A 154 17.83 4.51 17.55
CA LEU A 154 16.95 3.36 17.45
C LEU A 154 17.68 2.17 16.79
N LYS A 155 17.67 1.01 17.44
CA LYS A 155 18.14 -0.26 16.87
C LYS A 155 16.99 -1.24 16.95
N ALA A 156 16.22 -1.33 15.87
CA ALA A 156 14.94 -2.01 15.88
C ALA A 156 14.92 -3.26 15.00
N LEU A 157 14.06 -4.19 15.37
CA LEU A 157 13.79 -5.42 14.61
C LEU A 157 12.31 -5.45 14.20
N TRP A 158 12.03 -5.65 12.92
CA TRP A 158 10.67 -5.95 12.47
C TRP A 158 10.30 -7.40 12.78
N LEU A 159 9.15 -7.57 13.43
CA LEU A 159 8.47 -8.84 13.66
C LEU A 159 7.18 -8.84 12.85
N SER A 160 7.24 -9.44 11.66
CA SER A 160 6.16 -9.51 10.68
C SER A 160 5.17 -10.64 11.00
N GLN A 161 4.03 -10.65 10.30
CA GLN A 161 3.12 -11.78 10.31
C GLN A 161 3.82 -13.08 9.88
N PHE A 162 4.83 -13.03 9.01
CA PHE A 162 5.57 -14.23 8.58
C PHE A 162 6.45 -14.79 9.70
N ASP A 163 7.02 -13.93 10.53
CA ASP A 163 7.78 -14.35 11.71
C ASP A 163 6.86 -14.95 12.77
N LEU A 164 5.72 -14.31 13.02
CA LEU A 164 4.90 -14.58 14.21
C LEU A 164 3.72 -15.53 13.99
N ALA A 165 3.30 -15.80 12.74
CA ALA A 165 2.14 -16.64 12.44
C ALA A 165 2.18 -18.03 13.11
N SER A 166 3.35 -18.68 13.09
CA SER A 166 3.57 -19.99 13.71
C SER A 166 3.72 -19.90 15.23
N VAL A 167 4.12 -18.74 15.75
CA VAL A 167 4.25 -18.48 17.18
C VAL A 167 2.87 -18.31 17.81
N TYR A 168 1.94 -17.60 17.15
CA TYR A 168 0.58 -17.40 17.66
C TYR A 168 -0.28 -18.67 17.71
N LYS A 169 0.00 -19.67 16.87
CA LYS A 169 -0.85 -20.86 16.69
C LYS A 169 -0.10 -22.16 16.87
N ASN A 170 -0.85 -23.19 17.26
CA ASN A 170 -0.45 -24.59 17.11
C ASN A 170 -1.54 -25.30 16.28
N GLY A 171 -1.22 -25.62 15.02
CA GLY A 171 -2.22 -26.06 14.04
C GLY A 171 -3.22 -24.94 13.72
N SER A 172 -4.52 -25.24 13.86
CA SER A 172 -5.62 -24.32 13.55
C SER A 172 -6.19 -23.58 14.76
N ALA A 173 -5.52 -23.63 15.92
CA ALA A 173 -5.96 -22.99 17.16
C ALA A 173 -4.91 -22.03 17.71
N GLN A 174 -5.38 -21.03 18.48
CA GLN A 174 -4.49 -20.18 19.27
C GLN A 174 -3.63 -21.06 20.18
N ARG A 175 -2.32 -20.82 20.18
CA ARG A 175 -1.36 -21.47 21.07
C ARG A 175 -1.76 -21.24 22.53
N SER A 176 -1.32 -22.10 23.45
CA SER A 176 -1.50 -21.82 24.89
C SER A 176 -0.75 -20.54 25.27
N SER A 177 -1.20 -19.83 26.31
CA SER A 177 -0.52 -18.61 26.76
C SER A 177 0.93 -18.89 27.16
N ASP A 178 1.17 -20.01 27.83
CA ASP A 178 2.48 -20.34 28.41
C ASP A 178 3.48 -20.69 27.30
N ASP A 179 3.08 -21.51 26.32
CA ASP A 179 3.92 -21.82 25.17
C ASP A 179 4.17 -20.58 24.31
N PHE A 180 3.16 -19.72 24.16
CA PHE A 180 3.29 -18.47 23.41
C PHE A 180 4.27 -17.50 24.09
N GLU A 181 4.13 -17.29 25.40
CA GLU A 181 5.03 -16.42 26.16
C GLU A 181 6.47 -16.97 26.19
N ALA A 182 6.65 -18.29 26.23
CA ALA A 182 7.96 -18.93 26.13
C ALA A 182 8.62 -18.69 24.76
N LEU A 183 7.90 -18.92 23.65
CA LEU A 183 8.42 -18.68 22.31
C LEU A 183 8.69 -17.19 22.06
N MET A 184 7.78 -16.31 22.48
CA MET A 184 8.03 -14.87 22.37
C MET A 184 9.18 -14.42 23.26
N GLY A 185 9.36 -15.05 24.43
CA GLY A 185 10.52 -14.84 25.29
C GLY A 185 11.82 -15.04 24.53
N ILE A 186 11.98 -16.18 23.85
CA ILE A 186 13.17 -16.49 23.03
C ILE A 186 13.41 -15.42 21.96
N ILE A 187 12.37 -15.00 21.23
CA ILE A 187 12.50 -13.98 20.17
C ILE A 187 12.98 -12.64 20.75
N LEU A 188 12.42 -12.23 21.89
CA LEU A 188 12.77 -10.96 22.53
C LEU A 188 14.13 -11.02 23.23
N ASP A 189 14.52 -12.17 23.78
CA ASP A 189 15.84 -12.41 24.36
C ASP A 189 16.91 -12.33 23.27
N ASN A 190 16.70 -13.00 22.13
CA ASN A 190 17.57 -12.86 20.95
C ASN A 190 17.68 -11.41 20.46
N ALA A 191 16.58 -10.63 20.52
CA ALA A 191 16.64 -9.22 20.16
C ALA A 191 17.57 -8.43 21.13
N VAL A 192 17.41 -8.62 22.44
CA VAL A 192 18.26 -7.95 23.44
C VAL A 192 19.72 -8.38 23.31
N GLU A 193 19.98 -9.68 23.17
CA GLU A 193 21.34 -10.25 23.07
C GLU A 193 22.10 -9.72 21.85
N ASN A 194 21.40 -9.46 20.74
CA ASN A 194 22.00 -8.87 19.53
C ASN A 194 22.14 -7.33 19.59
N GLY A 195 21.74 -6.69 20.69
CA GLY A 195 21.88 -5.25 20.90
C GLY A 195 20.70 -4.41 20.38
N PHE A 196 19.58 -5.03 20.01
CA PHE A 196 18.36 -4.28 19.68
C PHE A 196 17.78 -3.64 20.95
N ASN A 197 17.25 -2.43 20.79
CA ASN A 197 16.57 -1.68 21.84
C ASN A 197 15.09 -1.41 21.54
N ALA A 198 14.60 -1.92 20.40
CA ALA A 198 13.22 -1.79 19.98
C ALA A 198 12.74 -2.95 19.11
N VAL A 199 11.44 -3.20 19.14
CA VAL A 199 10.75 -4.15 18.27
C VAL A 199 9.56 -3.47 17.60
N ILE A 200 9.39 -3.73 16.30
CA ILE A 200 8.29 -3.21 15.49
C ILE A 200 7.42 -4.39 15.07
N ILE A 201 6.23 -4.48 15.63
CA ILE A 201 5.45 -5.72 15.68
C ILE A 201 4.20 -5.55 14.83
N GLN A 202 4.05 -6.36 13.79
CA GLN A 202 2.85 -6.27 12.96
C GLN A 202 1.63 -6.72 13.74
N VAL A 203 0.61 -5.87 13.79
CA VAL A 203 -0.66 -6.14 14.47
C VAL A 203 -1.88 -6.03 13.56
N ARG A 204 -1.69 -5.53 12.33
CA ARG A 204 -2.74 -5.36 11.32
C ARG A 204 -2.18 -5.58 9.90
N PRO A 205 -2.06 -6.83 9.43
CA PRO A 205 -1.58 -7.11 8.07
C PRO A 205 -2.65 -6.97 6.97
N TYR A 206 -3.93 -7.29 7.23
CA TYR A 206 -4.98 -7.46 6.20
C TYR A 206 -6.33 -6.86 6.64
N ALA A 207 -6.34 -5.61 7.11
CA ALA A 207 -7.53 -4.98 7.69
C ALA A 207 -8.22 -5.87 8.76
N ASP A 208 -7.38 -6.51 9.57
CA ASP A 208 -7.69 -7.38 10.69
C ASP A 208 -6.89 -6.94 11.93
N SER A 209 -6.99 -7.70 13.02
CA SER A 209 -6.34 -7.35 14.27
C SER A 209 -5.70 -8.57 14.93
N PHE A 210 -4.48 -8.39 15.44
CA PHE A 210 -3.80 -9.37 16.29
C PHE A 210 -4.13 -9.19 17.78
N TYR A 211 -5.07 -8.30 18.08
CA TYR A 211 -5.52 -7.98 19.43
C TYR A 211 -7.06 -7.79 19.45
N PRO A 212 -7.74 -7.84 20.61
CA PRO A 212 -9.18 -7.56 20.70
C PRO A 212 -9.53 -6.13 20.26
N SER A 213 -9.99 -5.99 19.02
CA SER A 213 -10.39 -4.71 18.42
C SER A 213 -11.89 -4.62 18.25
N GLU A 214 -12.44 -3.43 18.46
CA GLU A 214 -13.84 -3.11 18.16
C GLU A 214 -14.05 -2.75 16.69
N LEU A 215 -12.96 -2.39 16.01
CA LEU A 215 -12.96 -1.84 14.65
C LEU A 215 -12.55 -2.88 13.59
N TYR A 216 -11.63 -3.78 13.95
CA TYR A 216 -11.03 -4.75 13.05
C TYR A 216 -11.26 -6.18 13.55
N PRO A 217 -11.64 -7.12 12.66
CA PRO A 217 -11.87 -8.50 13.07
C PRO A 217 -10.58 -9.17 13.54
N MET A 218 -10.72 -10.06 14.51
CA MET A 218 -9.62 -10.93 14.93
C MET A 218 -9.08 -11.72 13.73
N SER A 219 -7.75 -11.70 13.56
CA SER A 219 -7.07 -12.31 12.44
C SER A 219 -7.08 -13.85 12.50
N ASP A 220 -7.12 -14.49 11.33
CA ASP A 220 -6.91 -15.93 11.19
C ASP A 220 -5.49 -16.37 11.60
N PHE A 221 -4.51 -15.44 11.61
CA PHE A 221 -3.18 -15.66 12.15
C PHE A 221 -3.16 -15.93 13.65
N ILE A 222 -4.18 -15.50 14.40
CA ILE A 222 -4.25 -15.69 15.85
C ILE A 222 -5.09 -16.90 16.24
N SER A 223 -6.33 -16.98 15.73
CA SER A 223 -7.32 -17.97 16.20
C SER A 223 -7.59 -19.07 15.18
N GLY A 224 -6.97 -19.00 14.00
CA GLY A 224 -7.15 -19.93 12.88
C GLY A 224 -8.36 -19.63 12.00
N MET A 225 -9.25 -18.71 12.41
CA MET A 225 -10.42 -18.31 11.63
C MET A 225 -10.95 -16.94 12.12
N PHE A 226 -11.38 -16.09 11.17
CA PHE A 226 -11.99 -14.79 11.50
C PHE A 226 -13.19 -14.94 12.43
N GLY A 227 -13.25 -14.10 13.45
CA GLY A 227 -14.38 -14.06 14.41
C GLY A 227 -14.39 -15.19 15.46
N ARG A 228 -13.42 -16.12 15.45
CA ARG A 228 -13.28 -17.11 16.52
C ARG A 228 -12.82 -16.46 17.81
N GLU A 229 -13.39 -16.90 18.93
CA GLU A 229 -13.00 -16.46 20.28
C GLU A 229 -11.53 -16.75 20.56
N ILE A 230 -10.85 -15.80 21.21
CA ILE A 230 -9.48 -15.94 21.70
C ILE A 230 -9.49 -16.20 23.20
N LYS A 231 -8.50 -16.95 23.70
CA LYS A 231 -8.35 -17.27 25.11
C LYS A 231 -7.58 -16.19 25.89
N TYR A 232 -6.75 -15.42 25.19
CA TYR A 232 -6.00 -14.29 25.74
C TYR A 232 -5.66 -13.29 24.63
N ASP A 233 -5.39 -12.05 25.02
CA ASP A 233 -4.84 -11.00 24.14
C ASP A 233 -3.33 -11.21 23.96
N PRO A 234 -2.86 -11.64 22.77
CA PRO A 234 -1.45 -11.93 22.58
C PRO A 234 -0.60 -10.66 22.46
N PHE A 235 -1.15 -9.54 21.95
CA PHE A 235 -0.40 -8.30 21.83
C PHE A 235 -0.16 -7.66 23.20
N ALA A 236 -1.14 -7.70 24.11
CA ALA A 236 -0.94 -7.28 25.51
C ALA A 236 0.23 -8.02 26.17
N ARG A 237 0.34 -9.33 25.94
CA ARG A 237 1.44 -10.15 26.48
C ARG A 237 2.78 -9.80 25.86
N ILE A 238 2.83 -9.61 24.54
CA ILE A 238 4.06 -9.20 23.85
C ILE A 238 4.54 -7.84 24.38
N VAL A 239 3.66 -6.84 24.49
CA VAL A 239 4.00 -5.52 25.03
C VAL A 239 4.58 -5.68 26.44
N LYS A 240 3.92 -6.45 27.32
CA LYS A 240 4.42 -6.69 28.68
C LYS A 240 5.82 -7.34 28.68
N LEU A 241 6.03 -8.39 27.88
CA LEU A 241 7.30 -9.12 27.81
C LEU A 241 8.44 -8.26 27.25
N ALA A 242 8.16 -7.45 26.22
CA ALA A 242 9.14 -6.55 25.62
C ALA A 242 9.51 -5.40 26.56
N LYS A 243 8.53 -4.79 27.23
CA LYS A 243 8.79 -3.73 28.22
C LYS A 243 9.58 -4.21 29.42
N ALA A 244 9.33 -5.44 29.89
CA ALA A 244 10.11 -6.05 30.96
C ALA A 244 11.60 -6.24 30.58
N ARG A 245 11.90 -6.26 29.29
CA ARG A 245 13.26 -6.35 28.71
C ARG A 245 13.85 -4.99 28.32
N GLY A 246 13.16 -3.89 28.62
CA GLY A 246 13.61 -2.55 28.26
C GLY A 246 13.50 -2.22 26.76
N LEU A 247 12.77 -3.03 25.98
CA LEU A 247 12.56 -2.78 24.55
C LEU A 247 11.47 -1.73 24.34
N SER A 248 11.75 -0.78 23.45
CA SER A 248 10.70 0.04 22.84
C SER A 248 9.82 -0.82 21.92
N VAL A 249 8.52 -0.55 21.88
CA VAL A 249 7.51 -1.33 21.16
C VAL A 249 6.72 -0.42 20.24
N HIS A 250 6.83 -0.66 18.93
CA HIS A 250 6.02 0.02 17.93
C HIS A 250 5.01 -0.96 17.31
N ALA A 251 3.75 -0.58 17.25
CA ALA A 251 2.70 -1.35 16.61
C ALA A 251 2.67 -1.08 15.10
N TRP A 252 2.94 -2.10 14.29
CA TRP A 252 2.97 -1.99 12.84
C TRP A 252 1.60 -2.34 12.22
N ILE A 253 1.10 -1.41 11.42
CA ILE A 253 -0.14 -1.54 10.66
C ILE A 253 0.13 -1.44 9.16
N ASN A 254 -0.60 -2.24 8.38
CA ASN A 254 -0.83 -1.99 6.97
C ASN A 254 -2.18 -1.24 6.83
N PRO A 255 -2.20 -0.02 6.28
CA PRO A 255 -3.37 0.83 6.32
C PRO A 255 -4.43 0.45 5.28
N LEU A 256 -4.01 0.08 4.06
CA LEU A 256 -4.90 -0.05 2.91
C LEU A 256 -5.14 -1.50 2.50
N ARG A 257 -4.21 -2.41 2.80
CA ARG A 257 -4.35 -3.82 2.43
C ARG A 257 -5.45 -4.48 3.25
N GLY A 258 -6.33 -5.20 2.57
CA GLY A 258 -7.35 -6.03 3.19
C GLY A 258 -7.26 -7.49 2.79
N MET A 259 -8.41 -8.14 2.93
CA MET A 259 -8.59 -9.58 2.85
C MET A 259 -8.81 -10.07 1.43
N THR A 260 -8.57 -11.37 1.20
CA THR A 260 -9.06 -12.02 -0.03
C THR A 260 -10.60 -12.09 -0.04
N GLU A 261 -11.17 -12.40 -1.21
CA GLU A 261 -12.61 -12.63 -1.35
C GLU A 261 -13.13 -13.73 -0.41
N GLU A 262 -12.38 -14.82 -0.22
CA GLU A 262 -12.78 -15.91 0.68
C GLU A 262 -12.64 -15.53 2.15
N GLN A 263 -11.61 -14.77 2.51
CA GLN A 263 -11.41 -14.30 3.88
C GLN A 263 -12.51 -13.31 4.32
N ILE A 264 -12.84 -12.32 3.48
CA ILE A 264 -13.87 -11.32 3.84
C ILE A 264 -15.27 -11.92 4.00
N LYS A 265 -15.56 -13.05 3.33
CA LYS A 265 -16.82 -13.80 3.50
C LYS A 265 -16.98 -14.31 4.94
N LEU A 266 -15.89 -14.65 5.62
CA LEU A 266 -15.88 -15.20 6.98
C LEU A 266 -15.92 -14.12 8.08
N VAL A 267 -15.73 -12.84 7.75
CA VAL A 267 -15.77 -11.75 8.73
C VAL A 267 -17.19 -11.55 9.28
N PRO A 268 -17.36 -11.38 10.61
CA PRO A 268 -18.67 -11.06 11.20
C PRO A 268 -19.26 -9.74 10.68
N ASN A 269 -20.59 -9.70 10.50
CA ASN A 269 -21.32 -8.55 9.95
C ASN A 269 -21.26 -7.27 10.81
N SER A 270 -20.76 -7.36 12.05
CA SER A 270 -20.58 -6.22 12.95
C SER A 270 -19.47 -5.28 12.50
N TYR A 271 -18.44 -5.78 11.81
CA TYR A 271 -17.25 -4.99 11.46
C TYR A 271 -17.48 -4.07 10.26
N PRO A 272 -16.94 -2.83 10.27
CA PRO A 272 -17.09 -1.86 9.18
C PRO A 272 -16.75 -2.41 7.78
N ILE A 273 -15.63 -3.12 7.65
CA ILE A 273 -15.20 -3.68 6.36
C ILE A 273 -16.21 -4.68 5.79
N LYS A 274 -16.84 -5.49 6.65
CA LYS A 274 -17.88 -6.44 6.25
C LYS A 274 -19.18 -5.73 5.87
N LYS A 275 -19.54 -4.66 6.58
CA LYS A 275 -20.69 -3.80 6.23
C LYS A 275 -20.50 -3.17 4.85
N TRP A 276 -19.31 -2.66 4.53
CA TRP A 276 -18.99 -2.12 3.20
C TRP A 276 -19.01 -3.18 2.11
N TYR A 277 -18.54 -4.39 2.43
CA TYR A 277 -18.57 -5.52 1.50
C TYR A 277 -20.00 -6.02 1.18
N ASN A 278 -20.92 -5.98 2.15
CA ASN A 278 -22.30 -6.41 1.95
C ASN A 278 -23.19 -5.31 1.32
N ASP A 279 -22.71 -4.07 1.23
CA ASP A 279 -23.46 -2.91 0.74
C ASP A 279 -23.06 -2.58 -0.71
N PRO A 280 -23.93 -2.80 -1.72
CA PRO A 280 -23.63 -2.51 -3.12
C PRO A 280 -23.28 -1.05 -3.42
N GLN A 281 -23.70 -0.10 -2.58
CA GLN A 281 -23.36 1.31 -2.77
C GLN A 281 -21.93 1.64 -2.31
N ARG A 282 -21.36 0.81 -1.43
CA ARG A 282 -20.04 1.00 -0.82
C ARG A 282 -19.00 0.01 -1.35
N LYS A 283 -19.40 -1.21 -1.72
CA LYS A 283 -18.56 -2.20 -2.39
C LYS A 283 -18.13 -1.68 -3.77
N GLY A 284 -16.83 -1.66 -4.04
CA GLY A 284 -16.25 -1.02 -5.23
C GLY A 284 -15.98 0.49 -5.06
N LYS A 285 -16.34 1.08 -3.91
CA LYS A 285 -15.99 2.46 -3.54
C LYS A 285 -15.07 2.48 -2.34
N TYR A 286 -15.57 2.10 -1.16
CA TYR A 286 -14.83 2.19 0.11
C TYR A 286 -13.83 1.03 0.23
N ILE A 287 -14.18 -0.10 -0.36
CA ILE A 287 -13.28 -1.22 -0.61
C ILE A 287 -13.29 -1.55 -2.10
N VAL A 288 -12.12 -1.82 -2.67
CA VAL A 288 -11.93 -2.09 -4.09
C VAL A 288 -11.15 -3.38 -4.26
N TYR A 289 -11.63 -4.27 -5.12
CA TYR A 289 -10.98 -5.53 -5.40
C TYR A 289 -9.89 -5.34 -6.45
N VAL A 290 -8.64 -5.62 -6.07
CA VAL A 290 -7.47 -5.52 -6.95
C VAL A 290 -6.72 -6.84 -6.88
N ASN A 291 -6.58 -7.50 -8.03
CA ASN A 291 -6.01 -8.83 -8.18
C ASN A 291 -6.77 -9.89 -7.36
N ASP A 292 -6.28 -10.23 -6.16
CA ASP A 292 -6.78 -11.31 -5.30
C ASP A 292 -7.38 -10.78 -3.98
N ARG A 293 -7.41 -9.47 -3.77
CA ARG A 293 -7.70 -8.85 -2.47
C ARG A 293 -8.55 -7.60 -2.55
N TRP A 294 -9.30 -7.37 -1.48
CA TRP A 294 -9.95 -6.11 -1.19
C TRP A 294 -8.97 -5.14 -0.55
N TYR A 295 -8.93 -3.91 -1.05
CA TYR A 295 -8.15 -2.81 -0.51
C TYR A 295 -9.08 -1.68 -0.06
N LEU A 296 -8.74 -1.04 1.06
CA LEU A 296 -9.40 0.15 1.54
C LEU A 296 -9.03 1.33 0.64
N ASN A 297 -10.03 2.08 0.17
CA ASN A 297 -9.82 3.21 -0.72
C ASN A 297 -9.71 4.53 0.06
N PRO A 298 -8.51 5.13 0.18
CA PRO A 298 -8.30 6.34 0.96
C PRO A 298 -8.99 7.58 0.36
N ALA A 299 -9.61 7.50 -0.82
CA ALA A 299 -10.39 8.58 -1.41
C ALA A 299 -11.63 8.95 -0.57
N TYR A 300 -12.16 8.03 0.24
CA TYR A 300 -13.35 8.25 1.05
C TYR A 300 -13.00 8.60 2.51
N GLY A 301 -13.65 9.62 3.05
CA GLY A 301 -13.37 10.12 4.40
C GLY A 301 -13.59 9.08 5.49
N GLU A 302 -14.58 8.21 5.31
CA GLU A 302 -14.92 7.14 6.26
C GLU A 302 -13.85 6.05 6.31
N VAL A 303 -13.21 5.79 5.18
CA VAL A 303 -12.06 4.88 5.11
C VAL A 303 -10.88 5.46 5.88
N ARG A 304 -10.56 6.75 5.65
CA ARG A 304 -9.50 7.46 6.39
C ARG A 304 -9.80 7.50 7.89
N GLY A 305 -11.07 7.73 8.25
CA GLY A 305 -11.56 7.73 9.63
C GLY A 305 -11.38 6.37 10.33
N LEU A 306 -11.75 5.27 9.68
CA LEU A 306 -11.55 3.92 10.22
C LEU A 306 -10.05 3.63 10.50
N ILE A 307 -9.18 3.99 9.56
CA ILE A 307 -7.72 3.78 9.69
C ILE A 307 -7.15 4.58 10.86
N ALA A 308 -7.49 5.87 10.96
CA ALA A 308 -7.06 6.74 12.05
C ALA A 308 -7.59 6.25 13.41
N ALA A 309 -8.87 5.85 13.48
CA ALA A 309 -9.49 5.28 14.66
C ALA A 309 -8.78 3.98 15.11
N GLY A 310 -8.40 3.14 14.15
CA GLY A 310 -7.63 1.93 14.40
C GLY A 310 -6.25 2.19 15.00
N ALA A 311 -5.59 3.31 14.66
CA ALA A 311 -4.32 3.70 15.26
C ALA A 311 -4.53 4.27 16.67
N ALA A 312 -5.56 5.08 16.87
CA ALA A 312 -5.95 5.58 18.20
C ALA A 312 -6.28 4.44 19.18
N GLU A 313 -7.01 3.41 18.72
CA GLU A 313 -7.36 2.25 19.53
C GLU A 313 -6.12 1.56 20.11
N ILE A 314 -5.09 1.35 19.28
CA ILE A 314 -3.84 0.70 19.70
C ILE A 314 -3.16 1.50 20.81
N VAL A 315 -3.00 2.81 20.60
CA VAL A 315 -2.27 3.67 21.54
C VAL A 315 -3.05 3.92 22.82
N SER A 316 -4.38 3.80 22.77
CA SER A 316 -5.25 3.88 23.95
C SER A 316 -5.21 2.59 24.78
N LYS A 317 -5.21 1.42 24.14
CA LYS A 317 -5.27 0.11 24.81
C LYS A 317 -3.91 -0.40 25.31
N TYR A 318 -2.82 0.00 24.67
CA TYR A 318 -1.50 -0.59 24.91
C TYR A 318 -0.43 0.47 25.17
N ASN A 319 0.50 0.15 26.07
CA ASN A 319 1.68 0.98 26.36
C ASN A 319 2.73 0.86 25.24
N VAL A 320 2.36 1.17 24.00
CA VAL A 320 3.27 1.21 22.86
C VAL A 320 3.99 2.56 22.81
N ASP A 321 5.23 2.56 22.32
CA ASP A 321 6.03 3.77 22.11
C ASP A 321 5.74 4.43 20.77
N GLY A 322 5.08 3.71 19.87
CA GLY A 322 4.63 4.29 18.63
C GLY A 322 3.76 3.39 17.76
N VAL A 323 3.29 3.97 16.67
CA VAL A 323 2.64 3.31 15.55
C VAL A 323 3.58 3.39 14.35
N HIS A 324 3.65 2.30 13.60
CA HIS A 324 4.51 2.14 12.43
C HIS A 324 3.65 1.75 11.23
N MET A 325 3.94 2.35 10.08
CA MET A 325 3.35 1.98 8.80
C MET A 325 4.46 1.51 7.86
N ASP A 326 4.21 0.46 7.08
CA ASP A 326 5.14 -0.02 6.05
C ASP A 326 4.92 0.68 4.69
N ASP A 327 5.39 0.05 3.61
CA ASP A 327 5.49 0.60 2.26
C ASP A 327 4.25 0.31 1.38
N TYR A 328 3.19 -0.27 1.94
CA TYR A 328 1.97 -0.58 1.18
C TYR A 328 0.99 0.60 1.15
N PHE A 329 1.06 1.33 0.05
CA PHE A 329 0.16 2.45 -0.26
C PHE A 329 -0.89 2.02 -1.29
N TYR A 330 -1.11 2.79 -2.36
CA TYR A 330 -2.01 2.39 -3.43
C TYR A 330 -1.54 1.08 -4.10
N PRO A 331 -2.45 0.11 -4.33
CA PRO A 331 -2.08 -1.20 -4.87
C PRO A 331 -1.97 -1.24 -6.39
N THR A 332 -2.36 -0.17 -7.08
CA THR A 332 -2.44 -0.10 -8.55
C THR A 332 -2.37 1.34 -9.03
N THR A 333 -1.94 1.52 -10.28
CA THR A 333 -2.00 2.79 -11.01
C THR A 333 -3.29 2.93 -11.82
N SER A 334 -4.11 1.87 -11.97
CA SER A 334 -5.37 1.92 -12.74
C SER A 334 -6.29 3.02 -12.22
N SER A 335 -6.82 3.85 -13.11
CA SER A 335 -7.78 4.91 -12.78
C SER A 335 -9.10 4.39 -12.20
N ASP A 336 -9.39 3.11 -12.39
CA ASP A 336 -10.64 2.50 -11.93
C ASP A 336 -10.72 2.43 -10.41
N PHE A 337 -9.57 2.41 -9.71
CA PHE A 337 -9.50 2.26 -8.26
C PHE A 337 -10.30 3.33 -7.50
N ASP A 338 -10.21 4.59 -7.95
CA ASP A 338 -10.83 5.75 -7.30
C ASP A 338 -11.64 6.61 -8.27
N TYR A 339 -12.00 6.04 -9.43
CA TYR A 339 -12.70 6.75 -10.52
C TYR A 339 -13.89 7.58 -10.04
N SER A 340 -14.79 6.97 -9.27
CA SER A 340 -16.02 7.64 -8.80
C SER A 340 -15.71 8.81 -7.86
N ALA A 341 -14.75 8.63 -6.94
CA ALA A 341 -14.38 9.66 -5.97
C ALA A 341 -13.64 10.82 -6.65
N TYR A 342 -12.73 10.50 -7.57
CA TYR A 342 -12.00 11.50 -8.34
C TYR A 342 -12.92 12.28 -9.30
N ALA A 343 -13.92 11.62 -9.90
CA ALA A 343 -14.94 12.30 -10.70
C ALA A 343 -15.75 13.30 -9.88
N ALA A 344 -16.18 12.91 -8.67
CA ALA A 344 -16.86 13.80 -7.73
C ALA A 344 -15.97 14.98 -7.33
N TYR A 345 -14.72 14.72 -6.92
CA TYR A 345 -13.74 15.77 -6.59
C TYR A 345 -13.58 16.79 -7.72
N LYS A 346 -13.41 16.34 -8.96
CA LYS A 346 -13.27 17.24 -10.12
C LYS A 346 -14.46 18.18 -10.29
N SER A 347 -15.67 17.68 -10.00
CA SER A 347 -16.89 18.47 -10.13
C SER A 347 -17.06 19.52 -9.03
N GLU A 348 -16.53 19.26 -7.83
CA GLU A 348 -16.67 20.12 -6.65
C GLU A 348 -15.50 21.10 -6.46
N ASN A 349 -14.27 20.65 -6.75
CA ASN A 349 -13.03 21.35 -6.41
C ASN A 349 -12.19 21.76 -7.64
N GLY A 350 -12.60 21.35 -8.84
CA GLY A 350 -11.86 21.59 -10.08
C GLY A 350 -10.81 20.52 -10.40
N TYR A 351 -10.08 20.73 -11.49
CA TYR A 351 -9.14 19.74 -12.02
C TYR A 351 -7.75 19.83 -11.38
N ILE A 352 -7.26 18.68 -10.92
CA ILE A 352 -5.84 18.39 -10.67
C ILE A 352 -5.50 17.06 -11.34
N ALA A 353 -4.23 16.77 -11.63
CA ALA A 353 -3.85 15.46 -12.14
C ALA A 353 -4.21 14.34 -11.14
N LEU A 354 -4.61 13.16 -11.65
CA LEU A 354 -5.02 12.02 -10.80
C LEU A 354 -3.93 11.63 -9.79
N ASP A 355 -2.67 11.65 -10.20
CA ASP A 355 -1.55 11.32 -9.30
C ASP A 355 -1.43 12.32 -8.13
N ASN A 356 -1.70 13.61 -8.37
CA ASN A 356 -1.72 14.62 -7.31
C ASN A 356 -2.93 14.42 -6.39
N TYR A 357 -4.08 14.05 -6.94
CA TYR A 357 -5.25 13.69 -6.15
C TYR A 357 -4.96 12.51 -5.21
N ARG A 358 -4.32 11.45 -5.73
CA ARG A 358 -3.95 10.27 -4.93
C ARG A 358 -2.95 10.61 -3.82
N ARG A 359 -1.93 11.41 -4.14
CA ARG A 359 -0.98 11.94 -3.14
C ARG A 359 -1.67 12.73 -2.04
N GLU A 360 -2.66 13.55 -2.39
CA GLU A 360 -3.44 14.31 -1.40
C GLU A 360 -4.32 13.39 -0.53
N MET A 361 -5.02 12.41 -1.11
CA MET A 361 -5.84 11.46 -0.33
C MET A 361 -4.99 10.64 0.65
N LEU A 362 -3.81 10.22 0.22
CA LEU A 362 -2.88 9.50 1.07
C LEU A 362 -2.26 10.40 2.13
N SER A 363 -1.91 11.65 1.79
CA SER A 363 -1.41 12.64 2.75
C SER A 363 -2.44 12.95 3.83
N GLN A 364 -3.72 13.08 3.48
CA GLN A 364 -4.80 13.22 4.46
C GLN A 364 -4.93 11.98 5.36
N THR A 365 -4.72 10.79 4.80
CA THR A 365 -4.72 9.54 5.58
C THR A 365 -3.57 9.53 6.60
N VAL A 366 -2.35 9.84 6.15
CA VAL A 366 -1.14 9.91 7.00
C VAL A 366 -1.31 10.96 8.09
N SER A 367 -1.75 12.17 7.75
CA SER A 367 -1.97 13.22 8.74
C SER A 367 -3.09 12.88 9.74
N GLY A 368 -4.14 12.21 9.27
CA GLY A 368 -5.21 11.70 10.12
C GLY A 368 -4.72 10.67 11.14
N ILE A 369 -3.86 9.73 10.73
CA ILE A 369 -3.23 8.77 11.64
C ILE A 369 -2.33 9.47 12.64
N TYR A 370 -1.44 10.36 12.18
CA TYR A 370 -0.55 11.15 13.05
C TYR A 370 -1.37 11.87 14.13
N LYS A 371 -2.40 12.61 13.72
CA LYS A 371 -3.28 13.34 14.64
C LYS A 371 -3.95 12.40 15.65
N ALA A 372 -4.50 11.28 15.18
CA ALA A 372 -5.18 10.32 16.05
C ALA A 372 -4.24 9.72 17.11
N VAL A 373 -2.99 9.41 16.74
CA VAL A 373 -1.96 8.95 17.68
C VAL A 373 -1.64 10.05 18.70
N LYS A 374 -1.34 11.27 18.24
CA LYS A 374 -0.94 12.38 19.12
C LYS A 374 -2.05 12.86 20.05
N ASP A 375 -3.31 12.77 19.63
CA ASP A 375 -4.47 13.15 20.46
C ASP A 375 -4.63 12.21 21.67
N ILE A 376 -4.25 10.93 21.52
CA ILE A 376 -4.30 9.91 22.58
C ILE A 376 -3.03 9.90 23.43
N ASN A 377 -1.86 9.92 22.78
CA ASN A 377 -0.55 9.97 23.43
C ASN A 377 0.41 10.89 22.66
N PRO A 378 0.61 12.14 23.11
CA PRO A 378 1.52 13.08 22.46
C PRO A 378 2.98 12.58 22.39
N SER A 379 3.40 11.71 23.32
CA SER A 379 4.76 11.15 23.36
C SER A 379 4.97 9.96 22.43
N ALA A 380 3.91 9.25 22.03
CA ALA A 380 4.03 8.12 21.12
C ALA A 380 4.41 8.58 19.71
N LEU A 381 5.37 7.91 19.09
CA LEU A 381 5.82 8.23 17.74
C LEU A 381 4.88 7.64 16.68
N PHE A 382 4.69 8.35 15.59
CA PHE A 382 4.14 7.80 14.35
C PHE A 382 5.19 7.91 13.25
N GLY A 383 5.44 6.82 12.54
CA GLY A 383 6.35 6.86 11.41
C GLY A 383 6.08 5.80 10.36
N ILE A 384 6.75 5.99 9.22
CA ILE A 384 6.47 5.27 7.98
C ILE A 384 7.77 4.70 7.43
N SER A 385 7.73 3.46 6.95
CA SER A 385 8.83 2.76 6.29
C SER A 385 8.53 2.56 4.81
N PRO A 386 8.76 3.57 3.95
CA PRO A 386 8.55 3.45 2.51
C PRO A 386 9.65 2.59 1.86
N ALA A 387 9.42 2.15 0.62
CA ALA A 387 10.48 1.53 -0.18
C ALA A 387 11.69 2.47 -0.35
N GLY A 388 12.90 1.93 -0.51
CA GLY A 388 14.12 2.73 -0.60
C GLY A 388 14.24 3.57 -1.88
N GLU A 389 13.69 3.13 -3.01
CA GLU A 389 13.76 3.89 -4.26
C GLU A 389 12.65 4.97 -4.28
N ILE A 390 13.07 6.22 -4.06
CA ILE A 390 12.16 7.34 -3.78
C ILE A 390 11.24 7.71 -4.96
N ASN A 391 11.68 7.51 -6.21
CA ASN A 391 10.87 7.88 -7.37
C ASN A 391 9.68 6.94 -7.53
N THR A 392 9.85 5.65 -7.27
CA THR A 392 8.79 4.64 -7.28
C THR A 392 7.79 4.93 -6.17
N VAL A 393 8.28 5.29 -4.98
CA VAL A 393 7.45 5.70 -3.84
C VAL A 393 6.55 6.89 -4.22
N TYR A 394 7.11 7.92 -4.85
CA TYR A 394 6.35 9.12 -5.21
C TYR A 394 5.44 8.96 -6.43
N ASN A 395 5.95 8.32 -7.50
CA ASN A 395 5.27 8.25 -8.80
C ASN A 395 4.28 7.09 -8.90
N SER A 396 4.61 5.94 -8.31
CA SER A 396 3.83 4.71 -8.49
C SER A 396 3.01 4.35 -7.24
N HIS A 397 3.55 4.61 -6.05
CA HIS A 397 2.84 4.34 -4.79
C HIS A 397 2.04 5.56 -4.28
N TYR A 398 2.24 6.73 -4.92
CA TYR A 398 1.60 8.01 -4.58
C TYR A 398 1.86 8.48 -3.15
N ALA A 399 2.96 8.04 -2.55
CA ALA A 399 3.40 8.49 -1.23
C ALA A 399 4.20 9.79 -1.37
N ASP A 400 3.62 10.90 -0.89
CA ASP A 400 4.24 12.22 -0.97
C ASP A 400 5.27 12.43 0.15
N VAL A 401 6.32 11.59 0.12
CA VAL A 401 7.38 11.60 1.14
C VAL A 401 8.15 12.92 1.18
N TYR A 402 8.18 13.69 0.09
CA TYR A 402 8.76 15.03 0.09
C TYR A 402 7.96 15.97 1.01
N ARG A 403 6.63 15.94 0.91
CA ARG A 403 5.77 16.72 1.80
C ARG A 403 5.83 16.20 3.23
N TRP A 404 5.70 14.89 3.43
CA TRP A 404 5.68 14.30 4.79
C TRP A 404 6.99 14.53 5.55
N CYS A 405 8.12 14.63 4.85
CA CYS A 405 9.43 14.89 5.44
C CYS A 405 9.80 16.38 5.55
N SER A 406 8.93 17.30 5.09
CA SER A 406 9.18 18.75 5.11
C SER A 406 8.10 19.57 5.83
N GLU A 407 6.95 18.98 6.13
CA GLU A 407 5.85 19.62 6.84
C GLU A 407 5.56 18.91 8.19
N PRO A 408 5.20 19.64 9.25
CA PRO A 408 4.75 19.03 10.49
C PRO A 408 3.38 18.37 10.31
N GLY A 409 3.05 17.41 11.18
CA GLY A 409 1.72 16.80 11.21
C GLY A 409 1.55 15.56 10.34
N PHE A 410 2.65 14.98 9.83
CA PHE A 410 2.64 13.76 9.03
C PHE A 410 3.36 12.60 9.71
N VAL A 411 4.62 12.79 10.14
CA VAL A 411 5.42 11.75 10.78
C VAL A 411 6.36 12.36 11.83
N ASP A 412 6.69 11.57 12.85
CA ASP A 412 7.84 11.81 13.73
C ASP A 412 9.12 11.17 13.20
N TYR A 413 9.01 10.12 12.37
CA TYR A 413 10.14 9.50 11.70
C TYR A 413 9.79 8.91 10.33
N ILE A 414 10.80 8.86 9.47
CA ILE A 414 10.76 8.12 8.20
C ILE A 414 11.85 7.04 8.21
N CYS A 415 11.55 5.86 7.69
CA CYS A 415 12.40 4.68 7.74
C CYS A 415 12.50 3.98 6.37
N PRO A 416 13.11 4.58 5.35
CA PRO A 416 13.24 3.94 4.04
C PRO A 416 13.86 2.54 4.10
N GLN A 417 13.28 1.61 3.35
CA GLN A 417 13.72 0.23 3.20
C GLN A 417 14.88 0.16 2.17
N VAL A 418 16.10 0.39 2.62
CA VAL A 418 17.32 0.35 1.81
C VAL A 418 17.89 -1.07 1.80
N TYR A 419 17.14 -2.01 1.24
CA TYR A 419 17.47 -3.45 1.20
C TYR A 419 18.43 -3.81 0.05
N PHE A 420 19.38 -2.93 -0.22
CA PHE A 420 20.32 -3.04 -1.32
C PHE A 420 21.74 -3.18 -0.77
N GLY A 421 22.63 -3.77 -1.57
CA GLY A 421 24.06 -3.76 -1.29
C GLY A 421 24.73 -2.49 -1.81
N MET A 422 26.04 -2.34 -1.57
CA MET A 422 26.80 -1.17 -2.00
C MET A 422 27.27 -1.24 -3.47
N GLU A 423 27.14 -2.40 -4.11
CA GLU A 423 27.51 -2.60 -5.51
C GLU A 423 26.28 -2.55 -6.43
N HIS A 424 25.10 -2.21 -5.92
CA HIS A 424 23.88 -2.11 -6.72
C HIS A 424 23.97 -0.93 -7.69
N ASP A 425 23.87 -1.17 -9.00
CA ASP A 425 24.10 -0.16 -10.04
C ASP A 425 23.24 1.10 -9.87
N THR A 426 21.93 0.93 -9.64
CA THR A 426 20.96 2.03 -9.53
C THR A 426 20.55 2.37 -8.09
N CYS A 427 20.52 1.37 -7.20
CA CYS A 427 20.03 1.50 -5.82
C CYS A 427 21.14 1.23 -4.79
N ASP A 428 22.39 1.59 -5.09
CA ASP A 428 23.50 1.53 -4.13
C ASP A 428 23.09 2.11 -2.76
N PHE A 429 23.40 1.35 -1.71
CA PHE A 429 23.00 1.65 -0.33
C PHE A 429 23.39 3.08 0.10
N GLU A 430 24.61 3.51 -0.20
CA GLU A 430 25.11 4.83 0.18
C GLU A 430 24.35 5.95 -0.55
N LYS A 431 24.20 5.84 -1.88
CA LYS A 431 23.45 6.80 -2.71
C LYS A 431 22.00 6.91 -2.27
N VAL A 432 21.32 5.78 -2.09
CA VAL A 432 19.92 5.77 -1.65
C VAL A 432 19.79 6.41 -0.27
N SER A 433 20.67 6.05 0.67
CA SER A 433 20.67 6.66 2.01
C SER A 433 20.86 8.18 1.95
N LYS A 434 21.75 8.69 1.09
CA LYS A 434 21.97 10.13 0.87
C LYS A 434 20.73 10.84 0.34
N ILE A 435 20.00 10.23 -0.60
CA ILE A 435 18.75 10.80 -1.13
C ILE A 435 17.72 11.00 0.00
N TRP A 436 17.58 10.02 0.89
CA TRP A 436 16.67 10.12 2.03
C TRP A 436 17.13 11.13 3.08
N LEU A 437 18.44 11.20 3.35
CA LEU A 437 19.03 12.23 4.20
C LEU A 437 18.70 13.63 3.69
N ASP A 438 18.83 13.86 2.38
CA ASP A 438 18.51 15.14 1.75
C ASP A 438 17.00 15.40 1.71
N THR A 439 16.16 14.37 1.71
CA THR A 439 14.70 14.50 1.67
C THR A 439 14.13 15.02 2.99
N VAL A 440 14.73 14.66 4.13
CA VAL A 440 14.27 15.11 5.45
C VAL A 440 14.69 16.56 5.71
N LYS A 441 13.71 17.46 5.75
CA LYS A 441 13.94 18.91 5.92
C LYS A 441 13.67 19.44 7.32
N LEU A 442 12.91 18.72 8.14
CA LEU A 442 12.58 19.14 9.50
C LEU A 442 13.42 18.41 10.55
N ASP A 443 14.08 19.17 11.43
CA ASP A 443 14.90 18.61 12.51
C ASP A 443 14.12 17.70 13.47
N SER A 444 12.82 17.97 13.62
CA SER A 444 11.90 17.17 14.43
C SER A 444 11.58 15.79 13.83
N ILE A 445 11.85 15.58 12.54
CA ILE A 445 11.65 14.29 11.87
C ILE A 445 12.95 13.50 11.95
N ARG A 446 12.87 12.31 12.55
CA ARG A 446 13.99 11.38 12.64
C ARG A 446 14.10 10.55 11.35
N LEU A 447 15.32 10.33 10.89
CA LEU A 447 15.60 9.37 9.83
C LEU A 447 16.12 8.06 10.44
N PHE A 448 15.48 6.95 10.08
CA PHE A 448 16.01 5.61 10.30
C PHE A 448 16.31 4.95 8.96
N ILE A 449 17.20 3.97 8.91
CA ILE A 449 17.46 3.19 7.69
C ILE A 449 17.06 1.72 7.90
N GLY A 450 16.16 1.23 7.05
CA GLY A 450 15.76 -0.17 6.97
C GLY A 450 16.79 -0.99 6.20
N MET A 451 17.23 -2.11 6.78
CA MET A 451 18.16 -3.08 6.19
C MET A 451 17.59 -4.50 6.26
N SER A 452 18.10 -5.43 5.46
CA SER A 452 17.61 -6.81 5.47
C SER A 452 18.71 -7.84 5.18
N LEU A 453 18.67 -8.97 5.90
CA LEU A 453 19.45 -10.17 5.59
C LEU A 453 18.85 -11.00 4.44
N GLY A 454 17.70 -10.60 3.87
CA GLY A 454 17.02 -11.36 2.83
C GLY A 454 17.91 -11.63 1.61
N LYS A 455 18.73 -10.64 1.20
CA LYS A 455 19.67 -10.78 0.08
C LYS A 455 20.89 -11.65 0.42
N ALA A 456 21.35 -11.60 1.67
CA ALA A 456 22.37 -12.53 2.16
C ALA A 456 21.88 -13.98 2.10
N LYS A 457 20.60 -14.22 2.44
CA LYS A 457 19.97 -15.55 2.35
C LYS A 457 19.80 -16.03 0.89
N SER A 458 19.44 -15.14 -0.03
CA SER A 458 19.26 -15.51 -1.45
C SER A 458 20.56 -15.54 -2.26
N GLU A 459 21.63 -14.93 -1.74
CA GLU A 459 22.97 -14.74 -2.32
C GLU A 459 23.02 -13.92 -3.63
N VAL A 460 21.94 -13.91 -4.40
CA VAL A 460 21.85 -13.25 -5.71
C VAL A 460 20.79 -12.16 -5.67
N ASP A 461 21.18 -10.94 -6.05
CA ASP A 461 20.25 -9.85 -6.33
C ASP A 461 20.09 -9.63 -7.83
N ASN A 462 19.02 -10.19 -8.41
CA ASN A 462 18.76 -10.10 -9.85
C ASN A 462 18.53 -8.66 -10.35
N TYR A 463 18.31 -7.69 -9.46
CA TYR A 463 18.06 -6.29 -9.81
C TYR A 463 19.29 -5.39 -9.65
N ALA A 464 20.40 -5.91 -9.08
CA ALA A 464 21.57 -5.12 -8.75
C ALA A 464 22.52 -4.84 -9.94
N GLY A 465 22.21 -5.35 -11.13
CA GLY A 465 23.04 -5.16 -12.31
C GLY A 465 24.41 -5.81 -12.14
N SER A 466 25.49 -5.02 -12.21
CA SER A 466 26.85 -5.53 -12.03
C SER A 466 27.11 -6.09 -10.62
N GLY A 467 26.48 -5.52 -9.58
CA GLY A 467 26.56 -6.00 -8.18
C GLY A 467 25.68 -7.21 -7.86
N LYS A 468 25.13 -7.92 -8.87
CA LYS A 468 24.22 -9.06 -8.70
C LYS A 468 24.74 -10.15 -7.75
N TYR A 469 26.05 -10.30 -7.63
CA TYR A 469 26.70 -11.33 -6.81
C TYR A 469 27.35 -10.81 -5.53
N GLU A 470 27.19 -9.52 -5.18
CA GLU A 470 27.83 -8.91 -3.99
C GLU A 470 27.60 -9.74 -2.72
N TRP A 471 26.36 -10.18 -2.50
CA TRP A 471 25.92 -10.94 -1.31
C TRP A 471 26.39 -12.40 -1.28
N ARG A 472 26.75 -12.95 -2.45
CA ARG A 472 27.38 -14.27 -2.56
C ARG A 472 28.87 -14.15 -2.25
N ASP A 473 29.51 -13.16 -2.87
CA ASP A 473 30.96 -13.03 -2.94
C ASP A 473 31.53 -12.34 -1.68
N ASN A 474 30.71 -11.56 -0.97
CA ASN A 474 31.04 -10.91 0.29
C ASN A 474 30.08 -11.34 1.39
N LYS A 475 30.58 -11.45 2.63
CA LYS A 475 29.79 -11.82 3.82
C LYS A 475 29.85 -10.75 4.92
N ASP A 476 30.07 -9.50 4.53
CA ASP A 476 30.14 -8.33 5.40
C ASP A 476 29.31 -7.15 4.86
N VAL A 477 28.38 -7.39 3.93
CA VAL A 477 27.65 -6.33 3.21
C VAL A 477 26.86 -5.43 4.17
N LEU A 478 26.05 -6.02 5.06
CA LEU A 478 25.32 -5.32 6.11
C LEU A 478 26.24 -4.67 7.13
N LYS A 479 27.42 -5.25 7.42
CA LYS A 479 28.40 -4.61 8.30
C LYS A 479 28.91 -3.33 7.69
N ARG A 480 29.26 -3.33 6.40
CA ARG A 480 29.66 -2.12 5.66
C ARG A 480 28.52 -1.10 5.63
N CYS A 481 27.28 -1.52 5.36
CA CYS A 481 26.11 -0.65 5.38
C CYS A 481 25.88 -0.01 6.76
N PHE A 482 25.98 -0.79 7.83
CA PHE A 482 25.87 -0.32 9.21
C PHE A 482 26.99 0.66 9.57
N ASP A 483 28.25 0.34 9.23
CA ASP A 483 29.41 1.20 9.50
C ASP A 483 29.29 2.55 8.79
N TYR A 484 28.84 2.54 7.53
CA TYR A 484 28.56 3.77 6.80
C TYR A 484 27.49 4.60 7.51
N ILE A 485 26.30 4.02 7.78
CA ILE A 485 25.17 4.80 8.27
C ILE A 485 25.31 5.23 9.73
N SER A 486 25.97 4.43 10.57
CA SER A 486 26.26 4.79 11.97
C SER A 486 27.21 5.99 12.08
N GLY A 487 28.04 6.23 11.05
CA GLY A 487 28.85 7.44 10.94
C GLY A 487 28.06 8.70 10.52
N VAL A 488 26.81 8.56 10.07
CA VAL A 488 25.99 9.69 9.59
C VAL A 488 25.19 10.30 10.74
N LYS A 489 25.62 11.49 11.20
CA LYS A 489 25.00 12.22 12.33
C LYS A 489 23.49 12.44 12.21
N ARG A 490 22.96 12.58 11.00
CA ARG A 490 21.52 12.84 10.76
C ARG A 490 20.68 11.55 10.78
N CYS A 491 21.31 10.38 10.68
CA CYS A 491 20.64 9.11 10.90
C CYS A 491 20.51 8.85 12.40
N SER A 492 19.29 8.62 12.88
CA SER A 492 18.98 8.43 14.30
C SER A 492 18.58 6.98 14.61
N GLY A 493 18.86 6.04 13.71
CA GLY A 493 18.60 4.63 13.94
C GLY A 493 18.63 3.73 12.71
N VAL A 494 18.64 2.44 12.96
CA VAL A 494 18.60 1.36 11.97
C VAL A 494 17.52 0.36 12.35
N VAL A 495 16.89 -0.23 11.33
CA VAL A 495 15.82 -1.21 11.51
C VAL A 495 16.05 -2.41 10.60
N TYR A 496 15.91 -3.63 11.12
CA TYR A 496 16.25 -4.85 10.39
C TYR A 496 15.02 -5.68 10.05
N PHE A 497 14.89 -6.06 8.78
CA PHE A 497 13.81 -6.90 8.25
C PHE A 497 14.34 -8.28 7.84
N CYS A 498 13.76 -9.38 8.29
CA CYS A 498 12.99 -9.55 9.52
C CYS A 498 13.54 -10.78 10.28
N TYR A 499 13.02 -11.04 11.48
CA TYR A 499 13.59 -12.00 12.43
C TYR A 499 13.90 -13.39 11.85
N GLN A 500 13.05 -13.93 10.96
CA GLN A 500 13.22 -15.23 10.30
C GLN A 500 14.47 -15.36 9.41
N TYR A 501 15.17 -14.26 9.12
CA TYR A 501 16.48 -14.31 8.46
C TYR A 501 17.64 -14.45 9.45
N PHE A 502 17.41 -14.22 10.73
CA PHE A 502 18.40 -14.37 11.79
C PHE A 502 18.22 -15.71 12.50
N TYR A 503 16.99 -16.03 12.88
CA TYR A 503 16.65 -17.21 13.69
C TYR A 503 15.32 -17.82 13.23
N ASP A 504 15.16 -19.11 13.45
CA ASP A 504 13.86 -19.77 13.32
C ASP A 504 12.90 -19.31 14.45
N PRO A 505 11.68 -18.84 14.13
CA PRO A 505 10.74 -18.32 15.13
C PRO A 505 10.22 -19.32 16.18
N LEU A 506 10.28 -20.63 15.91
CA LEU A 506 9.77 -21.65 16.83
C LEU A 506 10.86 -22.26 17.71
N THR A 507 12.09 -22.30 17.21
CA THR A 507 13.20 -22.97 17.89
C THR A 507 14.24 -22.01 18.43
N GLY A 508 14.28 -20.77 17.92
CA GLY A 508 15.35 -19.81 18.21
C GLY A 508 16.70 -20.20 17.61
N VAL A 509 16.75 -21.24 16.77
CA VAL A 509 17.99 -21.70 16.13
C VAL A 509 18.40 -20.74 15.03
N GLU A 510 19.69 -20.41 14.98
CA GLU A 510 20.28 -19.53 13.97
C GLU A 510 20.09 -20.07 12.54
N VAL A 511 19.78 -19.18 11.62
CA VAL A 511 19.68 -19.54 10.19
C VAL A 511 21.08 -19.70 9.61
N SER A 512 21.43 -20.93 9.21
CA SER A 512 22.76 -21.24 8.68
C SER A 512 23.13 -20.45 7.42
N ALA A 513 22.15 -20.18 6.55
CA ALA A 513 22.36 -19.47 5.28
C ALA A 513 22.84 -18.01 5.46
N THR A 514 22.55 -17.39 6.60
CA THR A 514 22.91 -15.99 6.91
C THR A 514 23.95 -15.89 8.02
N LYS A 515 24.49 -17.02 8.48
CA LYS A 515 25.33 -17.09 9.69
C LYS A 515 26.52 -16.15 9.64
N THR A 516 27.37 -16.24 8.61
CA THR A 516 28.60 -15.43 8.52
C THR A 516 28.29 -13.93 8.43
N GLU A 517 27.31 -13.55 7.60
CA GLU A 517 26.86 -12.16 7.46
C GLU A 517 26.38 -11.59 8.80
N ARG A 518 25.58 -12.38 9.53
CA ARG A 518 25.04 -12.03 10.85
C ARG A 518 26.13 -11.92 11.92
N GLU A 519 27.07 -12.87 11.95
CA GLU A 519 28.21 -12.87 12.89
C GLU A 519 29.13 -11.66 12.66
N ASN A 520 29.28 -11.20 11.42
CA ASN A 520 30.06 -10.00 11.10
C ASN A 520 29.30 -8.70 11.44
N LEU A 521 27.96 -8.74 11.47
CA LEU A 521 27.13 -7.59 11.81
C LEU A 521 27.01 -7.36 13.32
N PHE A 522 26.86 -8.42 14.12
CA PHE A 522 26.53 -8.32 15.53
C PHE A 522 27.75 -8.22 16.47
N PRO A 523 27.59 -7.59 17.65
CA PRO A 523 26.40 -6.83 18.08
C PRO A 523 26.29 -5.47 17.36
N ILE A 524 25.05 -5.01 17.14
CA ILE A 524 24.76 -3.68 16.58
C ILE A 524 24.68 -2.60 17.66
#